data_AF-A0A529HE12-F1
#
_entry.id   AF-A0A529HE12-F1
#
_cell.length_a   1.000
_cell.length_b   1.000
_cell.length_c   1.000
_cell.angle_alpha   90.00
_cell.angle_beta   90.00
_cell.angle_gamma   90.00
#
_symmetry.space_group_name_H-M   'P 1'
#
loop_
_entity.id
_entity.type
_entity.pdbx_description
1 polymer ?
#
loop_
_entity_poly.entity_id
_entity_poly.type
_entity_poly.pdbx_seq_one_letter_code
_entity_poly.pdbx_strand_id
1 'polypeptide(L)'
;AMTTLIGMLRGEVRPHTALVQLPLLVFKMGQTSIEPLKSVTEYVADYVDKHDLIDATFFQGFAPADVPCVGASVVVVSENGAEDAATEIAKYVWAKREQMKPDEFPMPDAAVD
;
A
#
# COMPACT_ATOMS: atom_id res chain seq x y z
N ALA A 1 2.20 -15.19 3.54
CA ALA A 1 3.59 -15.38 4.03
C ALA A 1 4.01 -16.85 4.19
N MET A 2 3.53 -17.62 5.18
CA MET A 2 4.04 -18.98 5.43
C MET A 2 3.79 -19.96 4.28
N THR A 3 2.62 -19.88 3.63
CA THR A 3 2.28 -20.70 2.45
C THR A 3 3.28 -20.49 1.32
N THR A 4 3.56 -19.23 0.96
CA THR A 4 4.55 -18.87 -0.07
C THR A 4 5.93 -19.42 0.26
N LEU A 5 6.39 -19.25 1.50
CA LEU A 5 7.71 -19.75 1.94
C LEU A 5 7.80 -21.28 1.80
N ILE A 6 6.78 -22.01 2.25
CA ILE A 6 6.75 -23.47 2.14
C ILE A 6 6.76 -23.90 0.66
N GLY A 7 5.99 -23.23 -0.20
CA GLY A 7 5.97 -23.49 -1.65
C GLY A 7 7.34 -23.27 -2.30
N MET A 8 8.06 -22.21 -1.92
CA MET A 8 9.43 -21.97 -2.38
C MET A 8 10.39 -23.10 -1.96
N LEU A 9 10.33 -23.54 -0.69
CA LEU A 9 11.17 -24.63 -0.18
C LEU A 9 10.89 -25.97 -0.88
N ARG A 10 9.65 -26.18 -1.34
CA ARG A 10 9.25 -27.35 -2.13
C ARG A 10 9.54 -27.22 -3.62
N GLY A 11 9.94 -26.04 -4.09
CA GLY A 11 10.14 -25.74 -5.51
C GLY A 11 8.84 -25.57 -6.31
N GLU A 12 7.71 -25.39 -5.62
CA GLU A 12 6.37 -25.24 -6.20
C GLU A 12 6.10 -23.81 -6.68
N VAL A 13 6.75 -22.81 -6.07
CA VAL A 13 6.53 -21.38 -6.36
C VAL A 13 7.87 -20.68 -6.51
N ARG A 14 8.00 -19.81 -7.51
CA ARG A 14 9.19 -18.96 -7.73
C ARG A 14 8.78 -17.48 -7.79
N PRO A 15 8.60 -16.82 -6.63
CA PRO A 15 8.09 -15.46 -6.59
C PRO A 15 9.14 -14.45 -7.05
N HIS A 16 8.65 -13.45 -7.76
CA HIS A 16 9.32 -12.19 -8.05
C HIS A 16 8.65 -11.06 -7.26
N THR A 17 9.47 -10.21 -6.65
CA THR A 17 8.99 -9.05 -5.89
C THR A 17 9.32 -7.78 -6.66
N ALA A 18 8.31 -6.93 -6.86
CA ALA A 18 8.48 -5.59 -7.40
C ALA A 18 8.07 -4.54 -6.37
N LEU A 19 8.74 -3.39 -6.40
CA LEU A 19 8.45 -2.25 -5.54
C LEU A 19 8.33 -1.00 -6.40
N VAL A 20 7.27 -0.23 -6.17
CA VAL A 20 7.10 1.13 -6.72
C VAL A 20 7.04 2.12 -5.56
N GLN A 21 8.04 3.00 -5.48
CA GLN A 21 8.05 4.10 -4.52
C GLN A 21 7.26 5.27 -5.09
N LEU A 22 6.32 5.80 -4.31
CA LEU A 22 5.55 6.99 -4.67
C LEU A 22 6.20 8.23 -4.03
N PRO A 23 6.26 9.38 -4.74
CA PRO A 23 6.62 10.66 -4.15
C PRO A 23 5.44 11.23 -3.33
N LEU A 24 4.96 10.46 -2.36
CA LEU A 24 3.77 10.74 -1.57
C LEU A 24 4.06 10.54 -0.08
N LEU A 25 3.81 11.58 0.71
CA LEU A 25 3.79 11.49 2.17
C LEU A 25 2.34 11.44 2.64
N VAL A 26 1.96 10.38 3.35
CA VAL A 26 0.62 10.23 3.93
C VAL A 26 0.64 10.79 5.35
N PHE A 27 -0.06 11.91 5.57
CA PHE A 27 -0.20 12.57 6.88
C PHE A 27 -1.61 12.42 7.48
N LYS A 28 -2.48 11.68 6.81
CA LYS A 28 -3.80 11.31 7.31
C LYS A 28 -3.67 10.27 8.43
N MET A 29 -4.66 10.20 9.32
CA MET A 29 -4.80 9.04 10.21
C MET A 29 -4.90 7.78 9.36
N GLY A 30 -3.96 6.85 9.54
CA GLY A 30 -3.78 5.64 8.72
C GLY A 30 -4.89 4.58 8.85
N GLN A 31 -6.11 4.98 9.20
CA GLN A 31 -7.26 4.10 9.39
C GLN A 31 -7.73 3.54 8.05
N THR A 32 -7.58 2.23 7.86
CA THR A 32 -7.97 1.53 6.62
C THR A 32 -9.46 1.16 6.57
N SER A 33 -10.23 1.46 7.61
CA SER A 33 -11.68 1.29 7.64
C SER A 33 -12.46 2.49 7.07
N ILE A 34 -11.77 3.60 6.78
CA ILE A 34 -12.38 4.85 6.28
C ILE A 34 -11.68 5.32 4.99
N GLU A 35 -12.37 6.17 4.24
CA GLU A 35 -11.81 6.75 3.00
C GLU A 35 -10.66 7.72 3.27
N PRO A 36 -9.67 7.82 2.37
CA PRO A 36 -9.55 7.08 1.09
C PRO A 36 -8.88 5.70 1.22
N LEU A 37 -8.38 5.34 2.40
CA LEU A 37 -7.56 4.14 2.60
C LEU A 37 -8.36 2.85 2.49
N LYS A 38 -9.64 2.88 2.87
CA LYS A 38 -10.59 1.78 2.64
C LYS A 38 -10.64 1.38 1.17
N SER A 39 -10.96 2.33 0.28
CA SER A 39 -10.99 2.09 -1.16
C SER A 39 -9.63 1.69 -1.76
N VAL A 40 -8.51 2.02 -1.10
CA VAL A 40 -7.17 1.54 -1.50
C VAL A 40 -6.96 0.10 -1.08
N THR A 41 -7.25 -0.24 0.17
CA THR A 41 -7.13 -1.62 0.68
C THR A 41 -8.03 -2.58 -0.11
N GLU A 42 -9.29 -2.20 -0.36
CA GLU A 42 -10.23 -3.01 -1.15
C GLU A 42 -9.72 -3.18 -2.60
N TYR A 43 -9.24 -2.11 -3.23
CA TYR A 43 -8.67 -2.19 -4.58
C TYR A 43 -7.46 -3.12 -4.66
N VAL A 44 -6.54 -3.06 -3.69
CA VAL A 44 -5.35 -3.92 -3.67
C VAL A 44 -5.76 -5.39 -3.53
N ALA A 45 -6.70 -5.72 -2.63
CA ALA A 45 -7.20 -7.07 -2.45
C ALA A 45 -7.88 -7.60 -3.73
N ASP A 46 -8.78 -6.80 -4.31
CA ASP A 46 -9.43 -7.12 -5.59
C ASP A 46 -8.43 -7.35 -6.72
N TYR A 47 -7.34 -6.56 -6.76
CA TYR A 47 -6.32 -6.68 -7.79
C TYR A 47 -5.52 -7.97 -7.62
N VAL A 48 -5.17 -8.34 -6.39
CA VAL A 48 -4.52 -9.63 -6.08
C VAL A 48 -5.37 -10.79 -6.59
N ASP A 49 -6.67 -10.80 -6.24
CA ASP A 49 -7.58 -11.89 -6.63
C ASP A 49 -7.79 -11.96 -8.15
N LYS A 50 -7.97 -10.82 -8.83
CA LYS A 50 -8.23 -10.77 -10.28
C LYS A 50 -7.02 -11.17 -11.13
N HIS A 51 -5.81 -10.94 -10.63
CA HIS A 51 -4.58 -11.16 -11.36
C HIS A 51 -3.78 -12.37 -10.87
N ASP A 52 -4.34 -13.16 -9.95
CA ASP A 52 -3.69 -14.35 -9.37
C ASP A 52 -2.28 -14.03 -8.81
N LEU A 53 -2.16 -12.89 -8.14
CA LEU A 53 -0.90 -12.48 -7.50
C LEU A 53 -0.71 -13.29 -6.22
N ILE A 54 0.55 -13.49 -5.82
CA ILE A 54 0.85 -14.13 -4.53
C ILE A 54 0.48 -13.19 -3.37
N ASP A 55 0.82 -11.90 -3.50
CA ASP A 55 0.47 -10.87 -2.52
C ASP A 55 0.68 -9.47 -3.11
N ALA A 56 0.01 -8.46 -2.55
CA ALA A 56 0.30 -7.06 -2.80
C ALA A 56 0.02 -6.22 -1.55
N THR A 57 0.86 -5.21 -1.29
CA THR A 57 0.72 -4.34 -0.13
C THR A 57 0.98 -2.88 -0.52
N PHE A 58 0.08 -2.00 -0.06
CA PHE A 58 0.31 -0.57 -0.03
C PHE A 58 0.86 -0.16 1.33
N PHE A 59 2.10 0.29 1.38
CA PHE A 59 2.73 0.87 2.55
C PHE A 59 2.57 2.38 2.51
N GLN A 60 1.88 2.95 3.51
CA GLN A 60 1.68 4.39 3.63
C GLN A 60 2.98 5.17 3.93
N GLY A 61 4.01 4.47 4.38
CA GLY A 61 5.25 5.05 4.88
C GLY A 61 5.13 5.52 6.34
N PHE A 62 6.18 6.17 6.82
CA PHE A 62 6.20 6.82 8.13
C PHE A 62 6.73 8.24 7.93
N ALA A 63 5.83 9.17 7.61
CA ALA A 63 6.17 10.54 7.20
C ALA A 63 7.13 11.31 8.15
N PRO A 64 7.14 11.06 9.47
CA PRO A 64 8.12 11.67 10.37
C PRO A 64 9.56 11.13 10.25
N ALA A 65 9.81 10.06 9.50
CA ALA A 65 11.17 9.51 9.33
C ALA A 65 12.02 10.41 8.44
N ASP A 66 13.20 10.80 8.94
CA ASP A 66 14.23 11.45 8.11
C ASP A 66 15.09 10.39 7.40
N VAL A 67 14.52 9.77 6.36
CA VAL A 67 15.21 8.77 5.53
C VAL A 67 14.93 8.99 4.04
N PRO A 68 15.85 8.60 3.12
CA PRO A 68 15.67 8.83 1.69
C PRO A 68 14.43 8.19 1.06
N CYS A 69 13.92 7.10 1.65
CA CYS A 69 12.77 6.34 1.17
C CYS A 69 11.51 6.52 2.03
N VAL A 70 11.35 7.69 2.68
CA VAL A 70 10.24 7.99 3.63
C VAL A 70 8.83 7.86 3.04
N GLY A 71 8.68 8.00 1.72
CA GLY A 71 7.39 8.02 1.04
C GLY A 71 6.63 6.69 1.06
N ALA A 72 5.36 6.76 0.66
CA ALA A 72 4.53 5.60 0.45
C ALA A 72 5.08 4.71 -0.68
N SER A 73 4.81 3.40 -0.60
CA SER A 73 5.24 2.43 -1.61
C SER A 73 4.19 1.35 -1.84
N VAL A 74 4.26 0.72 -3.00
CA VAL A 74 3.50 -0.49 -3.33
C VAL A 74 4.50 -1.61 -3.55
N VAL A 75 4.27 -2.76 -2.90
CA VAL A 75 5.07 -3.98 -3.08
C VAL A 75 4.15 -5.07 -3.59
N VAL A 76 4.55 -5.74 -4.66
CA VAL A 76 3.82 -6.88 -5.24
C VAL A 76 4.74 -8.09 -5.27
N VAL A 77 4.18 -9.25 -4.93
CA VAL A 77 4.82 -10.56 -5.06
C VAL A 77 3.99 -11.39 -6.03
N SER A 78 4.62 -11.91 -7.08
CA SER A 78 3.95 -12.73 -8.10
C SER A 78 4.96 -13.62 -8.83
N GLU A 79 4.53 -14.72 -9.43
CA GLU A 79 5.40 -15.50 -10.32
C GLU A 79 5.63 -14.79 -11.65
N ASN A 80 4.70 -13.92 -12.09
CA ASN A 80 4.80 -13.19 -13.35
C ASN A 80 4.19 -11.78 -13.22
N GLY A 81 4.74 -10.79 -13.94
CA GLY A 81 4.13 -9.47 -14.07
C GLY A 81 4.12 -8.59 -12.80
N ALA A 82 5.01 -8.86 -11.83
CA ALA A 82 5.04 -8.12 -10.57
C ALA A 82 5.25 -6.60 -10.76
N GLU A 83 6.11 -6.20 -11.71
CA GLU A 83 6.41 -4.78 -11.99
C GLU A 83 5.19 -4.04 -12.57
N ASP A 84 4.50 -4.64 -13.54
CA ASP A 84 3.30 -4.07 -14.15
C ASP A 84 2.19 -3.94 -13.11
N ALA A 85 1.95 -4.98 -12.30
CA ALA A 85 0.98 -4.97 -11.22
C ALA A 85 1.28 -3.90 -10.16
N ALA A 86 2.54 -3.79 -9.71
CA ALA A 86 2.95 -2.78 -8.76
C ALA A 86 2.75 -1.37 -9.32
N THR A 87 3.03 -1.18 -10.61
CA THR A 87 2.84 0.08 -11.32
C THR A 87 1.37 0.48 -11.42
N GLU A 88 0.48 -0.45 -11.77
CA GLU A 88 -0.96 -0.19 -11.87
C GLU A 88 -1.58 0.14 -10.50
N ILE A 89 -1.23 -0.62 -9.47
CA ILE A 89 -1.69 -0.33 -8.10
C ILE A 89 -1.16 1.03 -7.65
N ALA A 90 0.11 1.36 -7.92
CA ALA A 90 0.67 2.66 -7.58
C ALA A 90 -0.02 3.81 -8.32
N LYS A 91 -0.43 3.64 -9.58
CA LYS A 91 -1.22 4.64 -10.31
C LYS A 91 -2.57 4.90 -9.64
N TYR A 92 -3.25 3.85 -9.18
CA TYR A 92 -4.52 3.98 -8.46
C TYR A 92 -4.34 4.76 -7.14
N VAL A 93 -3.31 4.43 -6.37
CA VAL A 93 -2.96 5.16 -5.14
C VAL A 93 -2.64 6.62 -5.44
N TRP A 94 -1.81 6.88 -6.45
CA TRP A 94 -1.40 8.23 -6.85
C TRP A 94 -2.57 9.12 -7.28
N ALA A 95 -3.59 8.54 -7.91
CA ALA A 95 -4.82 9.26 -8.28
C ALA A 95 -5.59 9.78 -7.05
N LYS A 96 -5.42 9.16 -5.88
CA LYS A 96 -6.06 9.54 -4.61
C LYS A 96 -5.21 10.45 -3.73
N ARG A 97 -3.99 10.86 -4.16
CA ARG A 97 -3.04 11.62 -3.33
C ARG A 97 -3.63 12.87 -2.65
N GLU A 98 -4.54 13.59 -3.31
CA GLU A 98 -5.15 14.81 -2.74
C GLU A 98 -6.05 14.51 -1.55
N GLN A 99 -6.57 13.28 -1.45
CA GLN A 99 -7.42 12.80 -0.36
C GLN A 99 -6.59 12.26 0.82
N MET A 100 -5.27 12.09 0.65
CA MET A 100 -4.32 11.60 1.66
C MET A 100 -3.71 12.73 2.51
N LYS A 101 -4.26 13.95 2.40
CA LYS A 101 -3.88 15.12 3.20
C LYS A 101 -4.21 14.90 4.69
N PRO A 102 -3.53 15.63 5.59
CA PRO A 102 -3.84 15.58 7.01
C PRO A 102 -5.34 15.80 7.28
N ASP A 103 -5.85 15.10 8.28
CA ASP A 103 -7.21 15.34 8.76
C ASP A 103 -7.30 16.73 9.43
N GLU A 104 -8.47 17.36 9.30
CA GLU A 104 -8.78 18.55 10.07
C GLU A 104 -9.18 18.14 11.48
N PHE A 105 -8.37 18.54 12.46
CA PHE A 105 -8.67 18.31 13.87
C PHE A 105 -9.20 19.59 14.50
N PRO A 106 -10.23 19.50 15.38
CA PRO A 106 -10.65 20.64 16.16
C PRO A 106 -9.50 21.12 17.06
N MET A 107 -9.49 22.43 17.35
CA MET A 107 -8.56 22.98 18.33
C MET A 107 -8.85 22.39 19.72
N PRO A 108 -7.83 22.28 20.60
CA PRO A 108 -7.99 21.61 21.89
C PRO A 108 -9.08 22.19 22.80
N ASP A 109 -9.37 23.48 22.69
CA ASP A 109 -10.43 24.17 23.43
C ASP A 109 -11.82 23.62 23.13
N ALA A 110 -12.08 23.19 21.90
CA ALA A 110 -13.34 22.58 21.50
C ALA A 110 -13.58 21.16 22.07
N ALA A 111 -12.59 20.55 22.72
CA ALA A 111 -12.68 19.21 23.29
C ALA A 111 -12.92 19.17 24.81
N VAL A 112 -12.98 20.34 25.49
CA VAL A 112 -12.98 20.45 26.96
C VAL A 112 -14.36 20.85 27.54
N ASP A 113 -15.43 20.86 26.73
CA ASP A 113 -16.81 21.07 27.22
C ASP A 113 -17.42 19.82 27.90
#